data_AF-A0A387H7F1-F1
#
_entry.id   AF-A0A387H7F1-F1
#
_cell.length_a   1.000
_cell.length_b   1.000
_cell.length_c   1.000
_cell.angle_alpha   90.00
_cell.angle_beta   90.00
_cell.angle_gamma   90.00
#
_symmetry.space_group_name_H-M   'P 1'
#
loop_
_entity.id
_entity.type
_entity.pdbx_description
1 polymer ?
#
loop_
_entity_poly.entity_id
_entity_poly.type
_entity_poly.pdbx_seq_one_letter_code
_entity_poly.pdbx_strand_id
1 'polypeptide(L)'
;MEGLKRFTKGDLSQSELEVIKQVFDLVTRQSWFDDTQYSREGFAAALVSLFRCGMINPTQLERIAMFWALSDFSQSMSSAQRTKLKSLYSRGEVERQVCY
;
A
#
# COMPACT_ATOMS: atom_id res chain seq x y z
N MET A 1 -2.45 -12.03 8.88
CA MET A 1 -3.79 -11.77 8.30
C MET A 1 -4.62 -10.75 9.10
N GLU A 2 -4.16 -10.25 10.25
CA GLU A 2 -4.96 -9.35 11.10
C GLU A 2 -4.91 -7.87 10.68
N GLY A 3 -3.84 -7.43 10.03
CA GLY A 3 -3.71 -6.03 9.54
C GLY A 3 -4.75 -5.65 8.49
N LEU A 4 -5.02 -6.53 7.52
CA LEU A 4 -5.99 -6.26 6.44
C LEU A 4 -7.41 -6.01 6.98
N LYS A 5 -7.82 -6.79 8.00
CA LYS A 5 -9.14 -6.66 8.65
C LYS A 5 -9.33 -5.32 9.37
N ARG A 6 -8.22 -4.68 9.79
CA ARG A 6 -8.26 -3.40 10.51
C ARG A 6 -8.57 -2.23 9.57
N PHE A 7 -8.22 -2.34 8.29
CA PHE A 7 -8.49 -1.33 7.27
C PHE A 7 -9.84 -1.52 6.55
N THR A 8 -10.42 -2.72 6.60
CA THR A 8 -11.69 -3.07 5.93
C THR A 8 -12.93 -2.83 6.79
N LYS A 9 -12.79 -2.10 7.91
CA LYS A 9 -13.89 -1.80 8.84
C LYS A 9 -14.86 -0.78 8.21
N GLY A 10 -15.65 -1.19 7.22
CA GLY A 10 -16.75 -0.38 6.71
C GLY A 10 -17.35 -0.74 5.35
N ASP A 11 -16.57 -0.95 4.28
CA ASP A 11 -17.10 -0.59 2.94
C ASP A 11 -16.63 -1.46 1.76
N LEU A 12 -15.98 -2.59 2.00
CA LEU A 12 -15.49 -3.46 0.91
C LEU A 12 -16.30 -4.75 0.87
N SER A 13 -16.92 -5.03 -0.27
CA SER A 13 -17.55 -6.30 -0.56
C SER A 13 -16.51 -7.42 -0.60
N GLN A 14 -16.97 -8.66 -0.45
CA GLN A 14 -16.08 -9.83 -0.41
C GLN A 14 -15.27 -9.98 -1.70
N SER A 15 -15.85 -9.68 -2.87
CA SER A 15 -15.15 -9.71 -4.16
C SER A 15 -14.05 -8.65 -4.26
N GLU A 16 -14.27 -7.46 -3.71
CA GLU A 16 -13.26 -6.39 -3.69
C GLU A 16 -12.10 -6.75 -2.78
N LEU A 17 -12.41 -7.37 -1.64
CA LEU A 17 -11.42 -7.85 -0.69
C LEU A 17 -10.59 -8.99 -1.28
N GLU A 18 -11.18 -9.85 -2.12
CA GLU A 18 -10.45 -10.86 -2.89
C GLU A 18 -9.49 -10.24 -3.92
N VAL A 19 -9.92 -9.22 -4.67
CA VAL A 19 -9.05 -8.51 -5.62
C VAL A 19 -7.86 -7.85 -4.90
N ILE A 20 -8.12 -7.12 -3.82
CA ILE A 20 -7.07 -6.50 -3.00
C ILE A 20 -6.11 -7.55 -2.46
N LYS A 21 -6.63 -8.68 -1.98
CA LYS A 21 -5.80 -9.78 -1.47
C LYS A 21 -4.94 -10.39 -2.57
N GLN A 22 -5.48 -10.63 -3.76
CA GLN A 22 -4.72 -11.17 -4.89
C GLN A 22 -3.56 -10.25 -5.29
N VAL A 23 -3.81 -8.94 -5.41
CA VAL A 23 -2.76 -7.96 -5.73
C VAL A 23 -1.72 -7.91 -4.60
N PHE A 24 -2.17 -7.93 -3.35
CA PHE A 24 -1.27 -7.96 -2.19
C PHE A 24 -0.33 -9.17 -2.20
N ASP A 25 -0.88 -10.38 -2.39
CA ASP A 25 -0.10 -11.62 -2.48
C ASP A 25 0.87 -11.58 -3.67
N LEU A 26 0.43 -11.07 -4.83
CA LEU A 26 1.25 -11.03 -6.04
C LEU A 26 2.49 -10.12 -5.88
N VAL A 27 2.31 -8.97 -5.25
CA VAL A 27 3.39 -7.99 -5.03
C VAL A 27 4.31 -8.42 -3.90
N THR A 28 3.78 -8.92 -2.78
CA THR A 28 4.60 -9.34 -1.63
C THR A 28 5.42 -10.61 -1.88
N ARG A 29 5.05 -11.43 -2.87
CA ARG A 29 5.85 -12.60 -3.32
C ARG A 29 7.03 -12.22 -4.20
N GLN A 30 7.14 -10.97 -4.63
CA GLN A 30 8.24 -10.56 -5.49
C GLN A 30 9.55 -10.53 -4.70
N SER A 31 10.63 -11.02 -5.29
CA SER A 31 11.95 -11.13 -4.63
C SER A 31 12.54 -9.78 -4.23
N TRP A 32 12.12 -8.70 -4.88
CA TRP A 32 12.54 -7.34 -4.57
C TRP A 32 11.73 -6.69 -3.44
N PHE A 33 10.60 -7.27 -3.04
CA PHE A 33 9.73 -6.69 -2.01
C PHE A 33 10.33 -6.88 -0.62
N ASP A 34 10.33 -5.82 0.19
CA ASP A 34 10.79 -5.85 1.58
C ASP A 34 9.76 -6.57 2.46
N ASP A 35 10.06 -7.81 2.85
CA ASP A 35 9.13 -8.67 3.59
C ASP A 35 8.96 -8.30 5.08
N THR A 36 9.56 -7.20 5.52
CA THR A 36 9.37 -6.70 6.88
C THR A 36 7.90 -6.39 7.17
N GLN A 37 7.50 -6.57 8.42
CA GLN A 37 6.14 -6.28 8.87
C GLN A 37 5.73 -4.83 8.54
N TYR A 38 6.63 -3.87 8.72
CA TYR A 38 6.40 -2.46 8.39
C TYR A 38 5.99 -2.26 6.92
N SER A 39 6.76 -2.84 5.98
CA SER A 39 6.49 -2.72 4.55
C SER A 39 5.20 -3.45 4.15
N ARG A 40 4.91 -4.61 4.73
CA ARG A 40 3.64 -5.32 4.52
C ARG A 40 2.43 -4.53 5.01
N GLU A 41 2.49 -3.95 6.21
CA GLU A 41 1.40 -3.15 6.77
C GLU A 41 1.21 -1.84 6.01
N GLY A 42 2.30 -1.15 5.67
CA GLY A 42 2.27 0.08 4.87
C GLY A 42 1.72 -0.15 3.47
N PHE A 43 2.14 -1.23 2.80
CA PHE A 43 1.65 -1.59 1.48
C PHE A 43 0.16 -1.97 1.50
N ALA A 44 -0.29 -2.73 2.50
CA ALA A 44 -1.72 -3.05 2.65
C ALA A 44 -2.58 -1.79 2.82
N ALA A 45 -2.14 -0.82 3.64
CA ALA A 45 -2.84 0.44 3.84
C ALA A 45 -2.92 1.27 2.54
N ALA A 46 -1.80 1.35 1.80
CA ALA A 46 -1.74 2.04 0.51
C ALA A 46 -2.68 1.40 -0.52
N LEU A 47 -2.68 0.07 -0.62
CA LEU A 47 -3.50 -0.68 -1.56
C LEU A 47 -5.00 -0.48 -1.30
N VAL A 48 -5.43 -0.50 -0.03
CA VAL A 48 -6.82 -0.17 0.35
C VAL A 48 -7.16 1.27 0.00
N SER A 49 -6.23 2.22 0.19
CA SER A 49 -6.45 3.62 -0.16
C SER A 49 -6.59 3.83 -1.67
N LEU A 50 -5.80 3.15 -2.50
CA LEU A 50 -5.91 3.17 -3.97
C LEU A 50 -7.27 2.65 -4.42
N PHE A 51 -7.69 1.52 -3.85
CA PHE A 51 -8.99 0.92 -4.14
C PHE A 51 -10.14 1.88 -3.80
N ARG A 52 -10.11 2.48 -2.61
CA ARG A 52 -11.11 3.50 -2.17
C ARG A 52 -11.11 4.78 -3.01
N CYS A 53 -10.01 5.10 -3.69
CA CYS A 53 -9.93 6.23 -4.61
C CYS A 53 -10.63 5.95 -5.96
N GLY A 54 -11.24 4.78 -6.13
CA GLY A 54 -11.99 4.41 -7.33
C GLY A 54 -11.17 3.60 -8.34
N MET A 55 -9.97 3.14 -7.98
CA MET A 55 -9.21 2.19 -8.81
C MET A 55 -9.75 0.77 -8.66
N ILE A 56 -10.91 0.55 -9.26
CA ILE A 56 -11.64 -0.74 -9.21
C ILE A 56 -11.25 -1.71 -10.33
N ASN A 57 -10.54 -1.25 -11.37
CA ASN A 57 -10.06 -2.14 -12.43
C ASN A 57 -8.87 -2.98 -11.92
N PRO A 58 -8.98 -4.31 -11.86
CA PRO A 58 -7.98 -5.18 -11.24
C PRO A 58 -6.58 -5.06 -11.88
N THR A 59 -6.53 -4.98 -13.21
CA THR A 59 -5.27 -4.89 -13.96
C THR A 59 -4.59 -3.54 -13.78
N GLN A 60 -5.37 -2.46 -13.68
CA GLN A 60 -4.82 -1.14 -13.39
C GLN A 60 -4.32 -1.06 -11.94
N LEU A 61 -5.11 -1.59 -11.00
CA LEU A 61 -4.75 -1.66 -9.59
C LEU A 61 -3.45 -2.43 -9.39
N GLU A 62 -3.31 -3.59 -10.02
CA GLU A 62 -2.08 -4.40 -9.97
C GLU A 62 -0.88 -3.61 -10.47
N ARG A 63 -0.94 -3.03 -11.67
CA ARG A 63 0.18 -2.26 -12.24
C ARG A 63 0.60 -1.11 -11.34
N ILE A 64 -0.36 -0.33 -10.84
CA ILE A 64 -0.09 0.83 -10.00
C ILE A 64 0.48 0.37 -8.65
N ALA A 65 -0.10 -0.66 -8.04
CA ALA A 65 0.40 -1.24 -6.80
C ALA A 65 1.84 -1.75 -6.94
N MET A 66 2.17 -2.39 -8.07
CA MET A 66 3.51 -2.91 -8.35
C MET A 66 4.53 -1.77 -8.51
N PHE A 67 4.17 -0.70 -9.24
CA PHE A 67 5.03 0.49 -9.35
C PHE A 67 5.25 1.18 -8.01
N TRP A 68 4.19 1.36 -7.22
CA TRP A 68 4.29 1.94 -5.87
C TRP A 68 5.16 1.08 -4.95
N ALA A 69 4.96 -0.24 -4.94
CA ALA A 69 5.73 -1.12 -4.10
C ALA A 69 7.20 -1.22 -4.50
N LEU A 70 7.50 -1.17 -5.79
CA LEU A 70 8.87 -1.14 -6.27
C LEU A 70 9.59 0.16 -5.84
N SER A 71 8.85 1.29 -5.80
CA SER A 71 9.39 2.57 -5.33
C SER A 71 9.60 2.58 -3.82
N ASP A 72 8.57 2.24 -3.04
CA ASP A 72 8.50 2.56 -1.61
C ASP A 72 8.79 1.37 -0.68
N PHE A 73 8.58 0.14 -1.17
CA PHE A 73 8.66 -1.10 -0.39
C PHE A 73 9.70 -2.07 -0.95
N SER A 74 10.67 -1.57 -1.73
CA SER A 74 11.77 -2.40 -2.24
C SER A 74 12.91 -2.58 -1.23
N GLN A 75 13.51 -3.77 -1.23
CA GLN A 75 14.72 -4.08 -0.47
C GLN A 75 15.95 -3.33 -1.00
N SER A 76 15.98 -3.01 -2.29
CA SER A 76 17.11 -2.32 -2.94
C SER A 76 17.11 -0.80 -2.74
N MET A 77 16.06 -0.26 -2.12
CA MET A 77 15.91 1.17 -1.92
C MET A 77 16.93 1.70 -0.89
N SER A 78 17.75 2.67 -1.28
CA SER A 78 18.78 3.22 -0.39
C SER A 78 18.15 3.91 0.84
N SER A 79 18.88 3.96 1.96
CA SER A 79 18.46 4.66 3.17
C SER A 79 18.15 6.15 2.91
N ALA A 80 18.85 6.78 1.97
CA ALA A 80 18.59 8.16 1.53
C ALA A 80 17.25 8.29 0.79
N GLN A 81 16.94 7.36 -0.13
CA GLN A 81 15.64 7.30 -0.81
C GLN A 81 14.51 7.03 0.19
N ARG A 82 14.70 6.09 1.12
CA ARG A 82 13.74 5.81 2.22
C ARG A 82 13.50 7.04 3.10
N THR A 83 14.54 7.79 3.43
CA THR A 83 14.43 9.00 4.27
C THR A 83 13.70 10.13 3.55
N LYS A 84 14.02 10.36 2.27
CA LYS A 84 13.33 11.34 1.42
C LYS A 84 11.84 11.01 1.30
N LEU A 85 11.53 9.75 1.07
CA LEU A 85 10.18 9.26 0.96
C LEU A 85 9.41 9.41 2.29
N LYS A 86 10.01 8.98 3.40
CA LYS A 86 9.44 9.16 4.75
C LYS A 86 9.14 10.63 5.06
N SER A 87 10.04 11.55 4.69
CA SER A 87 9.82 13.00 4.84
C SER A 87 8.62 13.51 4.03
N LEU A 88 8.36 12.97 2.84
CA LEU A 88 7.21 13.35 2.02
C LEU A 88 5.89 12.90 2.66
N TYR A 89 5.81 11.67 3.18
CA TYR A 89 4.61 11.15 3.82
C TYR A 89 4.38 11.75 5.22
N SER A 90 5.43 11.95 6.02
CA SER A 90 5.31 12.66 7.31
C SER A 90 4.87 14.11 7.13
N ARG A 91 5.17 14.76 5.98
CA ARG A 91 4.62 16.08 5.65
C ARG A 91 3.13 16.02 5.31
N GLY A 92 2.67 14.97 4.65
CA GLY A 92 1.25 14.73 4.37
C GLY A 92 0.42 14.36 5.62
N GLU A 93 1.03 13.78 6.65
CA GLU A 93 0.37 13.56 7.95
C GLU A 93 0.12 14.87 8.71
N VAL A 94 1.00 15.87 8.54
CA VAL A 94 0.81 17.22 9.11
C VAL A 94 -0.29 17.98 8.37
N GLU A 95 -0.38 17.87 7.04
CA GLU A 95 -1.44 18.57 6.27
C GLU A 95 -2.85 17.97 6.49
N ARG A 96 -2.99 16.67 6.79
CA ARG A 96 -4.30 16.08 7.15
C ARG A 96 -4.79 16.45 8.55
N GLN A 97 -3.93 17.00 9.42
CA GLN A 97 -4.31 17.47 10.75
C GLN A 97 -4.81 18.93 10.75
N VAL A 98 -4.76 19.63 9.61
CA VAL A 98 -5.09 21.07 9.50
C VAL A 98 -6.46 21.32 8.84
N CYS A 99 -7.19 20.29 8.44
CA CYS A 99 -8.59 20.42 8.04
C CYS A 99 -9.52 20.05 9.21
N TYR A 100 -9.73 21.03 10.11
CA TYR A 100 -10.90 21.11 10.98
C TYR A 100 -12.09 21.67 10.20
#